data_AF-A0A651I5I5-F1
#
_entry.id   AF-A0A651I5I5-F1
#
_cell.length_a   1.000
_cell.length_b   1.000
_cell.length_c   1.000
_cell.angle_alpha   90.00
_cell.angle_beta   90.00
_cell.angle_gamma   90.00
#
_symmetry.space_group_name_H-M   'P 1'
#
loop_
_entity.id
_entity.type
_entity.pdbx_description
1 polymer ?
#
loop_
_entity_poly.entity_id
_entity_poly.type
_entity_poly.pdbx_seq_one_letter_code
_entity_poly.pdbx_strand_id
1 'polypeptide(L)'
;PEDINNLALFLQHPVPPAAAMDMATIRGSWTVQRPLADRPTAPAHEYALEDLFVVALHDPGAVLLIHGPSREPIVQIPVGGPPHRIAASASGRYLHVVARNGKVALIDLYASPPERVASIRVGFEARAVGGSRHADSVDRYVLAGSDWPPQLLLLDGMTLEPLQRLDTPLEADVPDAELGDVIASPWQGTFVVPVRRSGRVLLLGETPPMTVDALDAEPTLRSGALAEDDRHLLLPTDSRRVVVVDLLEQERVTDRTLPFAGAGQGVVYRHAEYGPVWVTGSMVSDQLAVVGADPAAAPEDAWQVIATLDGPAMGSLFLATHANSKHLWVDSPLAEFGHASQEVAVFRRDALEDGFRSLPIAAWADLDDGPRRVLQPTYSARGDEVWLLVWSTADAESAIVIVDDATLELREVLRDAALLTPMRLYSVAALTAAAAPLAMDDDDLQSGASLFQAHCAGCHGAHGEGDGPMAPHLEVVLKDLRSLSARNEGVFPEGFVRQIIDGRETRVAHGPAGKPVWGEFFGLDEDSSEVSEALARERIDALIRFLKALQREPR
;
A
#
# COMPACT_ATOMS: atom_id res chain seq x y z
N PRO A 1 20.18 28.29 -28.78
CA PRO A 1 21.14 29.34 -28.32
C PRO A 1 20.47 30.43 -27.49
N GLU A 2 19.35 30.97 -27.97
CA GLU A 2 18.55 31.97 -27.24
C GLU A 2 18.00 31.43 -25.92
N ASP A 3 17.41 30.23 -25.91
CA ASP A 3 16.92 29.60 -24.66
C ASP A 3 18.04 29.37 -23.63
N ILE A 4 19.23 28.98 -24.09
CA ILE A 4 20.41 28.80 -23.23
C ILE A 4 20.80 30.14 -22.61
N ASN A 5 20.81 31.21 -23.41
CA ASN A 5 21.11 32.55 -22.94
C ASN A 5 20.02 33.06 -21.97
N ASN A 6 18.75 32.82 -22.27
CA ASN A 6 17.63 33.18 -21.40
C ASN A 6 17.69 32.44 -20.07
N LEU A 7 18.01 31.14 -20.08
CA LEU A 7 18.21 30.35 -18.85
C LEU A 7 19.43 30.87 -18.07
N ALA A 8 20.55 31.15 -18.74
CA ALA A 8 21.74 31.70 -18.10
C ALA A 8 21.48 33.10 -17.49
N LEU A 9 20.67 33.94 -18.15
CA LEU A 9 20.23 35.23 -17.61
C LEU A 9 19.28 35.02 -16.43
N PHE A 10 18.30 34.13 -16.55
CA PHE A 10 17.35 33.81 -15.49
C PHE A 10 18.05 33.37 -14.20
N LEU A 11 19.04 32.47 -14.31
CA LEU A 11 19.82 31.97 -13.16
C LEU A 11 20.67 33.06 -12.46
N GLN A 12 20.82 34.25 -13.06
CA GLN A 12 21.48 35.40 -12.43
C GLN A 12 20.50 36.28 -11.61
N HIS A 13 19.19 36.10 -11.77
CA HIS A 13 18.20 36.80 -10.96
C HIS A 13 18.11 36.17 -9.56
N PRO A 14 17.75 36.95 -8.52
CA PRO A 14 17.37 36.39 -7.23
C PRO A 14 16.24 35.37 -7.40
N VAL A 15 16.32 34.25 -6.67
CA VAL A 15 15.24 33.26 -6.64
C VAL A 15 13.97 33.96 -6.12
N PRO A 16 12.85 33.95 -6.88
CA PRO A 16 11.61 34.56 -6.42
C PRO A 16 11.10 33.84 -5.16
N PRO A 17 10.31 34.52 -4.31
CA PRO A 17 9.68 33.87 -3.17
C PRO A 17 8.88 32.64 -3.60
N ALA A 18 8.96 31.59 -2.80
CA ALA A 18 8.22 30.37 -3.05
C ALA A 18 6.72 30.63 -3.15
N ALA A 19 6.08 30.12 -4.20
CA ALA A 19 4.63 30.18 -4.32
C ALA A 19 3.98 29.29 -3.26
N ALA A 20 3.39 29.91 -2.25
CA ALA A 20 2.60 29.20 -1.24
C ALA A 20 1.20 28.86 -1.76
N MET A 21 0.56 27.87 -1.14
CA MET A 21 -0.84 27.53 -1.39
C MET A 21 -1.54 27.31 -0.04
N ASP A 22 -2.25 28.33 0.42
CA ASP A 22 -2.95 28.28 1.70
C ASP A 22 -4.26 27.48 1.61
N MET A 23 -4.85 27.19 2.78
CA MET A 23 -6.10 26.43 2.87
C MET A 23 -7.27 27.11 2.15
N ALA A 24 -7.28 28.45 2.05
CA ALA A 24 -8.32 29.17 1.32
C ALA A 24 -8.22 28.91 -0.19
N THR A 25 -7.00 28.92 -0.74
CA THR A 25 -6.72 28.60 -2.15
C THR A 25 -7.04 27.14 -2.45
N ILE A 26 -6.62 26.22 -1.58
CA ILE A 26 -6.94 24.78 -1.68
C ILE A 26 -8.45 24.58 -1.71
N ARG A 27 -9.18 25.11 -0.71
CA ARG A 27 -10.64 24.97 -0.60
C ARG A 27 -11.37 25.63 -1.77
N GLY A 28 -10.85 26.74 -2.30
CA GLY A 28 -11.40 27.39 -3.50
C GLY A 28 -11.24 26.57 -4.78
N SER A 29 -10.34 25.58 -4.80
CA SER A 29 -10.17 24.65 -5.92
C SER A 29 -11.01 23.37 -5.81
N TRP A 30 -11.58 23.10 -4.63
CA TRP A 30 -12.38 21.92 -4.36
C TRP A 30 -13.69 21.98 -5.14
N THR A 31 -14.00 20.91 -5.85
CA THR A 31 -15.23 20.76 -6.62
C THR A 31 -15.81 19.38 -6.37
N VAL A 32 -17.08 19.33 -6.00
CA VAL A 32 -17.87 18.10 -5.93
C VAL A 32 -18.75 18.07 -7.17
N GLN A 33 -18.45 17.20 -8.14
CA GLN A 33 -19.25 17.03 -9.34
C GLN A 33 -20.52 16.21 -9.07
N ARG A 34 -20.43 15.19 -8.20
CA ARG A 34 -21.57 14.37 -7.76
C ARG A 34 -21.58 14.25 -6.24
N PRO A 35 -22.53 14.91 -5.55
CA PRO A 35 -22.69 14.81 -4.10
C PRO A 35 -22.89 13.37 -3.65
N LEU A 36 -22.44 13.03 -2.44
CA LEU A 36 -22.53 11.68 -1.91
C LEU A 36 -23.96 11.12 -1.90
N ALA A 37 -24.95 11.97 -1.56
CA ALA A 37 -26.37 11.60 -1.54
C ALA A 37 -26.93 11.20 -2.93
N ASP A 38 -26.29 11.64 -4.01
CA ASP A 38 -26.72 11.35 -5.38
C ASP A 38 -26.00 10.14 -5.98
N ARG A 39 -25.05 9.53 -5.27
CA ARG A 39 -24.26 8.40 -5.76
C ARG A 39 -25.00 7.07 -5.58
N PRO A 40 -24.73 6.05 -6.41
CA PRO A 40 -25.30 4.72 -6.22
C PRO A 40 -24.93 4.15 -4.86
N THR A 41 -25.86 3.45 -4.21
CA THR A 41 -25.59 2.74 -2.94
C THR A 41 -25.00 1.35 -3.15
N ALA A 42 -25.05 0.84 -4.38
CA ALA A 42 -24.47 -0.42 -4.85
C ALA A 42 -23.96 -0.22 -6.29
N PRO A 43 -23.11 -1.12 -6.84
CA PRO A 43 -22.68 -1.04 -8.23
C PRO A 43 -23.87 -0.91 -9.19
N ALA A 44 -23.82 0.09 -10.09
CA ALA A 44 -24.84 0.34 -11.11
C ALA A 44 -24.52 -0.38 -12.45
N HIS A 45 -23.64 -1.36 -12.40
CA HIS A 45 -23.14 -2.17 -13.52
C HIS A 45 -22.96 -3.62 -13.05
N GLU A 46 -22.65 -4.53 -13.98
CA GLU A 46 -22.58 -5.97 -13.70
C GLU A 46 -21.15 -6.53 -13.57
N TYR A 47 -20.11 -5.75 -13.87
CA TYR A 47 -18.74 -6.24 -13.74
C TYR A 47 -18.26 -6.18 -12.29
N ALA A 48 -17.49 -7.19 -11.90
CA ALA A 48 -16.83 -7.24 -10.61
C ALA A 48 -15.74 -6.14 -10.55
N LEU A 49 -15.58 -5.47 -9.41
CA LEU A 49 -14.62 -4.37 -9.31
C LEU A 49 -13.18 -4.87 -9.36
N GLU A 50 -12.92 -6.02 -8.75
CA GLU A 50 -11.64 -6.72 -8.75
C GLU A 50 -11.12 -7.01 -10.16
N ASP A 51 -12.03 -7.24 -11.12
CA ASP A 51 -11.72 -7.53 -12.51
C ASP A 51 -11.36 -6.29 -13.35
N LEU A 52 -11.44 -5.10 -12.77
CA LEU A 52 -11.10 -3.87 -13.46
C LEU A 52 -9.60 -3.61 -13.49
N PHE A 53 -9.13 -3.10 -14.62
CA PHE A 53 -7.82 -2.48 -14.75
C PHE A 53 -7.95 -0.97 -14.92
N VAL A 54 -6.98 -0.24 -14.36
CA VAL A 54 -6.87 1.21 -14.48
C VAL A 54 -5.53 1.54 -15.13
N VAL A 55 -5.58 2.18 -16.30
CA VAL A 55 -4.40 2.64 -17.03
C VAL A 55 -4.24 4.14 -16.83
N ALA A 56 -3.10 4.57 -16.32
CA ALA A 56 -2.75 5.99 -16.22
C ALA A 56 -2.18 6.48 -17.56
N LEU A 57 -2.90 7.37 -18.22
CA LEU A 57 -2.53 7.94 -19.52
C LEU A 57 -1.91 9.32 -19.31
N HIS A 58 -0.60 9.41 -19.53
CA HIS A 58 0.18 10.58 -19.12
C HIS A 58 -0.23 11.85 -19.86
N ASP A 59 -0.12 11.86 -21.19
CA ASP A 59 -0.37 13.05 -22.00
C ASP A 59 -1.86 13.43 -22.10
N PRO A 60 -2.81 12.47 -22.18
CA PRO A 60 -4.23 12.79 -22.07
C PRO A 60 -4.63 13.40 -20.71
N GLY A 61 -3.85 13.18 -19.65
CA GLY A 61 -4.20 13.62 -18.30
C GLY A 61 -5.47 12.94 -17.78
N ALA A 62 -5.60 11.64 -18.06
CA ALA A 62 -6.77 10.83 -17.81
C ALA A 62 -6.39 9.42 -17.35
N VAL A 63 -7.36 8.70 -16.79
CA VAL A 63 -7.26 7.24 -16.59
C VAL A 63 -8.22 6.52 -17.53
N LEU A 64 -7.84 5.34 -18.00
CA LEU A 64 -8.71 4.44 -18.78
C LEU A 64 -9.06 3.23 -17.93
N LEU A 65 -10.36 2.96 -17.78
CA LEU A 65 -10.87 1.75 -17.13
C LEU A 65 -11.09 0.68 -18.19
N ILE A 66 -10.58 -0.52 -17.95
CA ILE A 66 -10.72 -1.68 -18.83
C ILE A 66 -11.32 -2.83 -18.01
N HIS A 67 -12.31 -3.52 -18.55
CA HIS A 67 -12.82 -4.75 -17.96
C HIS A 67 -11.86 -5.90 -18.31
N GLY A 68 -11.19 -6.50 -17.33
CA GLY A 68 -10.17 -7.52 -17.54
C GLY A 68 -10.67 -8.73 -18.34
N PRO A 69 -11.77 -9.41 -17.92
CA PRO A 69 -12.26 -10.61 -18.60
C PRO A 69 -12.70 -10.40 -20.06
N SER A 70 -13.43 -9.32 -20.37
CA SER A 70 -13.84 -9.03 -21.76
C SER A 70 -12.79 -8.26 -22.55
N ARG A 71 -11.80 -7.68 -21.86
CA ARG A 71 -10.72 -6.84 -22.40
C ARG A 71 -11.22 -5.54 -23.05
N GLU A 72 -12.47 -5.16 -22.76
CA GLU A 72 -13.10 -4.00 -23.35
C GLU A 72 -12.80 -2.73 -22.53
N PRO A 73 -12.38 -1.64 -23.18
CA PRO A 73 -12.35 -0.33 -22.56
C PRO A 73 -13.75 0.10 -22.14
N ILE A 74 -13.92 0.50 -20.88
CA ILE A 74 -15.20 0.98 -20.33
C ILE A 74 -15.32 2.49 -20.51
N VAL A 75 -14.36 3.25 -19.97
CA VAL A 75 -14.43 4.72 -19.93
C VAL A 75 -13.06 5.34 -19.71
N GLN A 76 -12.80 6.43 -20.43
CA GLN A 76 -11.66 7.31 -20.18
C GLN A 76 -12.12 8.51 -19.33
N ILE A 77 -11.51 8.70 -18.15
CA ILE A 77 -11.92 9.69 -17.16
C ILE A 77 -10.82 10.77 -17.01
N PRO A 78 -11.07 12.03 -17.39
CA PRO A 78 -10.13 13.11 -17.18
C PRO A 78 -9.88 13.40 -15.69
N VAL A 79 -8.62 13.37 -15.27
CA VAL A 79 -8.23 13.68 -13.87
C VAL A 79 -7.64 15.08 -13.72
N GLY A 80 -7.46 15.80 -14.83
CA GLY A 80 -7.15 17.23 -14.87
C GLY A 80 -5.66 17.56 -14.96
N GLY A 81 -4.82 16.57 -15.19
CA GLY A 81 -3.38 16.65 -15.44
C GLY A 81 -2.76 15.25 -15.58
N PRO A 82 -1.47 15.13 -15.91
CA PRO A 82 -0.81 13.85 -16.07
C PRO A 82 -0.88 13.02 -14.77
N PRO A 83 -1.60 11.89 -14.73
CA PRO A 83 -1.68 11.04 -13.54
C PRO A 83 -0.31 10.49 -13.15
N HIS A 84 -0.07 10.32 -11.85
CA HIS A 84 1.17 9.75 -11.34
C HIS A 84 0.96 8.51 -10.47
N ARG A 85 0.03 8.59 -9.51
CA ARG A 85 -0.28 7.52 -8.58
C ARG A 85 -1.78 7.41 -8.39
N ILE A 86 -2.22 6.18 -8.18
CA ILE A 86 -3.61 5.81 -7.88
C ILE A 86 -3.58 5.04 -6.56
N ALA A 87 -4.43 5.44 -5.63
CA ALA A 87 -4.74 4.67 -4.44
C ALA A 87 -6.22 4.26 -4.51
N ALA A 88 -6.54 3.07 -4.01
CA ALA A 88 -7.92 2.69 -3.76
C ALA A 88 -8.31 3.04 -2.33
N SER A 89 -9.61 3.26 -2.12
CA SER A 89 -10.18 3.26 -0.78
C SER A 89 -10.22 1.84 -0.22
N ALA A 90 -10.33 1.72 1.10
CA ALA A 90 -10.36 0.44 1.79
C ALA A 90 -11.48 -0.51 1.32
N SER A 91 -12.66 0.03 0.99
CA SER A 91 -13.75 -0.75 0.40
C SER A 91 -13.54 -1.14 -1.06
N GLY A 92 -12.53 -0.56 -1.71
CA GLY A 92 -12.31 -0.68 -3.15
C GLY A 92 -13.28 0.09 -4.03
N ARG A 93 -14.27 0.78 -3.46
CA ARG A 93 -15.25 1.55 -4.24
C ARG A 93 -14.64 2.78 -4.92
N TYR A 94 -13.75 3.49 -4.22
CA TYR A 94 -13.22 4.75 -4.71
C TYR A 94 -11.77 4.64 -5.15
N LEU A 95 -11.43 5.36 -6.22
CA LEU A 95 -10.04 5.59 -6.61
C LEU A 95 -9.67 7.06 -6.39
N HIS A 96 -8.52 7.27 -5.75
CA HIS A 96 -7.89 8.57 -5.55
C HIS A 96 -6.70 8.69 -6.48
N VAL A 97 -6.82 9.55 -7.49
CA VAL A 97 -5.79 9.74 -8.52
C VAL A 97 -5.09 11.07 -8.28
N VAL A 98 -3.80 11.04 -7.97
CA VAL A 98 -2.97 12.26 -7.91
C VAL A 98 -2.27 12.47 -9.25
N ALA A 99 -2.43 13.68 -9.77
CA ALA A 99 -1.78 14.16 -10.97
C ALA A 99 -0.54 14.99 -10.62
N ARG A 100 0.45 14.98 -11.53
CA ARG A 100 1.74 15.63 -11.33
C ARG A 100 1.65 17.13 -11.05
N ASN A 101 0.59 17.78 -11.53
CA ASN A 101 0.31 19.21 -11.37
C ASN A 101 -0.45 19.55 -10.06
N GLY A 102 -0.47 18.62 -9.10
CA GLY A 102 -1.07 18.81 -7.78
C GLY A 102 -2.58 18.67 -7.71
N LYS A 103 -3.25 18.19 -8.77
CA LYS A 103 -4.67 17.83 -8.69
C LYS A 103 -4.85 16.42 -8.12
N VAL A 104 -5.89 16.25 -7.31
CA VAL A 104 -6.39 14.95 -6.86
C VAL A 104 -7.82 14.80 -7.39
N ALA A 105 -8.11 13.67 -8.01
CA ALA A 105 -9.44 13.29 -8.50
C ALA A 105 -9.96 12.09 -7.72
N LEU A 106 -11.25 12.12 -7.37
CA LEU A 106 -11.98 11.02 -6.76
C LEU A 106 -12.90 10.40 -7.81
N ILE A 107 -12.73 9.10 -8.05
CA ILE A 107 -13.53 8.32 -9.01
C ILE A 107 -14.39 7.34 -8.22
N ASP A 108 -15.70 7.31 -8.49
CA ASP A 108 -16.63 6.33 -7.92
C ASP A 108 -16.80 5.16 -8.90
N LEU A 109 -16.30 3.99 -8.51
CA LEU A 109 -16.39 2.78 -9.34
C LEU A 109 -17.79 2.17 -9.34
N TYR A 110 -18.70 2.57 -8.43
CA TYR A 110 -20.09 2.09 -8.46
C TYR A 110 -20.95 2.79 -9.52
N ALA A 111 -20.52 3.93 -10.04
CA ALA A 111 -21.23 4.61 -11.13
C ALA A 111 -21.14 3.80 -12.44
N SER A 112 -22.14 3.97 -13.33
CA SER A 112 -22.21 3.29 -14.63
C SER A 112 -22.40 4.31 -15.76
N PRO A 113 -21.36 4.58 -16.58
CA PRO A 113 -19.97 4.14 -16.36
C PRO A 113 -19.35 4.79 -15.10
N PRO A 114 -18.20 4.28 -14.60
CA PRO A 114 -17.46 4.90 -13.51
C PRO A 114 -17.12 6.34 -13.84
N GLU A 115 -17.15 7.23 -12.85
CA GLU A 115 -17.00 8.67 -13.12
C GLU A 115 -16.22 9.40 -12.02
N ARG A 116 -15.65 10.56 -12.39
CA ARG A 116 -15.05 11.48 -11.42
C ARG A 116 -16.13 12.24 -10.68
N VAL A 117 -16.25 12.02 -9.37
CA VAL A 117 -17.28 12.61 -8.51
C VAL A 117 -16.79 13.80 -7.68
N ALA A 118 -15.48 13.93 -7.45
CA ALA A 118 -14.88 15.10 -6.83
C ALA A 118 -13.46 15.37 -7.36
N SER A 119 -12.97 16.60 -7.17
CA SER A 119 -11.58 16.97 -7.42
C SER A 119 -11.14 18.13 -6.55
N ILE A 120 -9.84 18.19 -6.22
CA ILE A 120 -9.21 19.29 -5.49
C ILE A 120 -7.78 19.50 -5.98
N ARG A 121 -7.21 20.70 -5.78
CA ARG A 121 -5.78 20.96 -5.93
C ARG A 121 -5.12 21.03 -4.56
N VAL A 122 -4.10 20.21 -4.36
CA VAL A 122 -3.32 20.09 -3.11
C VAL A 122 -1.96 20.76 -3.20
N GLY A 123 -1.52 21.14 -4.39
CA GLY A 123 -0.26 21.83 -4.63
C GLY A 123 -0.08 22.18 -6.12
N PHE A 124 1.12 22.58 -6.48
CA PHE A 124 1.56 22.77 -7.87
C PHE A 124 2.32 21.55 -8.40
N GLU A 125 2.97 20.81 -7.50
CA GLU A 125 3.64 19.55 -7.80
C GLU A 125 3.30 18.50 -6.75
N ALA A 126 2.76 17.35 -7.14
CA ALA A 126 2.40 16.27 -6.21
C ALA A 126 2.62 14.89 -6.83
N ARG A 127 2.97 13.92 -5.99
CA ARG A 127 3.24 12.52 -6.38
C ARG A 127 2.63 11.49 -5.43
N ALA A 128 2.20 11.93 -4.25
CA ALA A 128 1.84 11.06 -3.14
C ALA A 128 0.34 11.16 -2.82
N VAL A 129 -0.32 10.01 -2.72
CA VAL A 129 -1.72 9.86 -2.29
C VAL A 129 -1.90 8.48 -1.68
N GLY A 130 -2.68 8.38 -0.61
CA GLY A 130 -3.07 7.12 0.03
C GLY A 130 -4.37 7.27 0.81
N GLY A 131 -5.23 6.26 0.73
CA GLY A 131 -6.47 6.18 1.51
C GLY A 131 -6.25 5.48 2.85
N SER A 132 -7.04 5.84 3.86
CA SER A 132 -7.00 5.19 5.17
C SER A 132 -7.36 3.71 5.08
N ARG A 133 -6.68 2.89 5.89
CA ARG A 133 -6.83 1.41 5.90
C ARG A 133 -7.26 0.84 7.23
N HIS A 134 -7.26 1.64 8.30
CA HIS A 134 -7.68 1.15 9.61
C HIS A 134 -9.19 0.84 9.62
N ALA A 135 -9.59 -0.19 10.36
CA ALA A 135 -10.97 -0.67 10.39
C ALA A 135 -11.97 0.44 10.79
N ASP A 136 -11.57 1.33 11.69
CA ASP A 136 -12.42 2.44 12.17
C ASP A 136 -12.46 3.66 11.22
N SER A 137 -11.70 3.63 10.11
CA SER A 137 -11.55 4.73 9.16
C SER A 137 -11.71 4.30 7.70
N VAL A 138 -12.36 3.15 7.44
CA VAL A 138 -12.65 2.68 6.08
C VAL A 138 -13.28 3.79 5.22
N ASP A 139 -12.65 4.08 4.09
CA ASP A 139 -13.00 5.14 3.12
C ASP A 139 -13.06 6.57 3.66
N ARG A 140 -12.73 6.78 4.94
CA ARG A 140 -13.02 8.04 5.62
C ARG A 140 -12.02 9.13 5.29
N TYR A 141 -10.75 8.78 5.09
CA TYR A 141 -9.69 9.76 4.91
C TYR A 141 -8.75 9.42 3.76
N VAL A 142 -8.18 10.46 3.18
CA VAL A 142 -7.11 10.37 2.19
C VAL A 142 -6.06 11.39 2.57
N LEU A 143 -4.80 10.96 2.56
CA LEU A 143 -3.67 11.87 2.69
C LEU A 143 -3.05 12.09 1.31
N ALA A 144 -2.88 13.36 0.93
CA ALA A 144 -2.21 13.77 -0.29
C ALA A 144 -0.99 14.63 0.05
N GLY A 145 0.13 14.38 -0.63
CA GLY A 145 1.38 15.12 -0.44
C GLY A 145 1.78 15.88 -1.70
N SER A 146 2.13 17.16 -1.52
CA SER A 146 2.78 17.95 -2.56
C SER A 146 4.24 18.19 -2.27
N ASP A 147 5.07 18.12 -3.30
CA ASP A 147 6.46 18.53 -3.27
C ASP A 147 6.56 20.06 -3.33
N TRP A 148 5.60 20.72 -4.00
CA TRP A 148 5.55 22.17 -4.06
C TRP A 148 4.13 22.77 -3.97
N PRO A 149 3.88 23.72 -3.03
CA PRO A 149 4.71 23.91 -1.83
C PRO A 149 4.82 22.58 -1.06
N PRO A 150 5.87 22.34 -0.26
CA PRO A 150 5.95 21.09 0.46
C PRO A 150 4.92 21.10 1.60
N GLN A 151 3.91 20.24 1.48
CA GLN A 151 2.81 20.15 2.44
C GLN A 151 2.07 18.82 2.31
N LEU A 152 1.37 18.47 3.38
CA LEU A 152 0.49 17.32 3.49
C LEU A 152 -0.93 17.80 3.74
N LEU A 153 -1.89 17.22 3.04
CA LEU A 153 -3.31 17.53 3.17
C LEU A 153 -4.09 16.28 3.53
N LEU A 154 -4.77 16.32 4.68
CA LEU A 154 -5.81 15.36 5.02
C LEU A 154 -7.12 15.80 4.39
N LEU A 155 -7.70 14.90 3.61
CA LEU A 155 -8.93 15.08 2.88
C LEU A 155 -9.97 14.08 3.37
N ASP A 156 -11.24 14.44 3.31
CA ASP A 156 -12.34 13.48 3.43
C ASP A 156 -12.29 12.51 2.23
N GLY A 157 -12.28 11.20 2.51
CA GLY A 157 -12.04 10.18 1.50
C GLY A 157 -13.18 9.99 0.49
N MET A 158 -14.40 10.46 0.85
CA MET A 158 -15.59 10.34 0.02
C MET A 158 -15.93 11.64 -0.72
N THR A 159 -15.37 12.78 -0.35
CA THR A 159 -15.74 14.09 -0.93
C THR A 159 -14.54 14.92 -1.36
N LEU A 160 -13.34 14.59 -0.89
CA LEU A 160 -12.12 15.39 -0.98
C LEU A 160 -12.22 16.76 -0.27
N GLU A 161 -13.16 16.94 0.67
CA GLU A 161 -13.16 18.16 1.50
C GLU A 161 -11.80 18.29 2.21
N PRO A 162 -11.11 19.45 2.12
CA PRO A 162 -9.83 19.63 2.80
C PRO A 162 -10.08 19.87 4.30
N LEU A 163 -9.68 18.88 5.11
CA LEU A 163 -9.90 18.84 6.56
C LEU A 163 -8.76 19.51 7.31
N GLN A 164 -7.51 19.20 6.95
CA GLN A 164 -6.33 19.73 7.62
C GLN A 164 -5.15 19.82 6.65
N ARG A 165 -4.29 20.82 6.87
CA ARG A 165 -3.02 21.01 6.16
C ARG A 165 -1.89 21.06 7.16
N LEU A 166 -0.79 20.39 6.84
CA LEU A 166 0.49 20.46 7.54
C LEU A 166 1.55 20.93 6.54
N ASP A 167 2.34 21.93 6.91
CA ASP A 167 3.51 22.31 6.11
C ASP A 167 4.62 21.28 6.32
N THR A 168 5.33 20.92 5.26
CA THR A 168 6.56 20.13 5.33
C THR A 168 7.74 20.96 4.80
N PRO A 169 8.97 20.71 5.26
CA PRO A 169 9.29 19.93 6.46
C PRO A 169 8.71 20.59 7.72
N LEU A 170 8.43 19.75 8.72
CA LEU A 170 7.89 20.22 10.02
C LEU A 170 8.91 21.07 10.81
N GLU A 171 10.18 21.04 10.40
CA GLU A 171 11.30 21.76 11.00
C GLU A 171 11.94 22.70 9.98
N ALA A 172 12.22 23.93 10.41
CA ALA A 172 12.61 25.04 9.53
C ALA A 172 13.97 24.87 8.80
N ASP A 173 14.82 23.95 9.27
CA ASP A 173 16.21 23.79 8.80
C ASP A 173 16.42 22.58 7.89
N VAL A 174 15.36 21.83 7.58
CA VAL A 174 15.42 20.65 6.71
C VAL A 174 15.23 21.09 5.25
N PRO A 175 16.07 20.66 4.30
CA PRO A 175 15.88 21.00 2.89
C PRO A 175 14.58 20.37 2.34
N ASP A 176 14.02 20.96 1.27
CA ASP A 176 12.75 20.58 0.61
C ASP A 176 12.35 19.11 0.83
N ALA A 177 11.19 18.91 1.44
CA ALA A 177 10.67 17.59 1.77
C ALA A 177 10.06 16.93 0.53
N GLU A 178 10.88 16.34 -0.35
CA GLU A 178 10.37 15.44 -1.39
C GLU A 178 9.72 14.22 -0.69
N LEU A 179 8.42 14.07 -0.89
CA LEU A 179 7.62 13.07 -0.22
C LEU A 179 7.68 11.76 -1.01
N GLY A 180 7.89 10.65 -0.31
CA GLY A 180 7.69 9.32 -0.86
C GLY A 180 6.21 8.93 -0.84
N ASP A 181 5.96 7.64 -0.75
CA ASP A 181 4.61 7.08 -0.80
C ASP A 181 3.83 7.40 0.47
N VAL A 182 2.53 7.70 0.33
CA VAL A 182 1.62 7.64 1.47
C VAL A 182 1.20 6.19 1.64
N ILE A 183 1.60 5.58 2.74
CA ILE A 183 1.21 4.22 3.14
C ILE A 183 0.27 4.36 4.33
N ALA A 184 -0.84 3.64 4.35
CA ALA A 184 -1.74 3.63 5.49
C ALA A 184 -1.55 2.33 6.27
N SER A 185 -1.36 2.46 7.58
CA SER A 185 -1.20 1.34 8.50
C SER A 185 -2.57 0.75 8.84
N PRO A 186 -2.77 -0.57 8.68
CA PRO A 186 -3.98 -1.23 9.15
C PRO A 186 -4.04 -1.34 10.68
N TRP A 187 -2.95 -1.02 11.40
CA TRP A 187 -2.81 -1.31 12.84
C TRP A 187 -3.19 -0.15 13.76
N GLN A 188 -2.67 1.05 13.51
CA GLN A 188 -2.72 2.17 14.46
C GLN A 188 -3.49 3.39 13.92
N GLY A 189 -4.19 3.27 12.79
CA GLY A 189 -4.88 4.41 12.17
C GLY A 189 -3.93 5.55 11.84
N THR A 190 -2.78 5.20 11.25
CA THR A 190 -1.72 6.14 10.90
C THR A 190 -1.36 6.05 9.41
N PHE A 191 -1.15 7.21 8.80
CA PHE A 191 -0.40 7.32 7.56
C PHE A 191 1.10 7.36 7.86
N VAL A 192 1.87 6.67 7.04
CA VAL A 192 3.32 6.55 7.09
C VAL A 192 3.88 7.15 5.82
N VAL A 193 4.71 8.19 5.96
CA VAL A 193 5.22 8.96 4.81
C VAL A 193 6.74 9.09 4.92
N PRO A 194 7.52 8.37 4.10
CA PRO A 194 8.96 8.58 4.04
C PRO A 194 9.27 9.94 3.40
N VAL A 195 10.18 10.69 4.02
CA VAL A 195 10.61 12.01 3.52
C VAL A 195 12.04 11.90 3.04
N ARG A 196 12.19 11.85 1.71
CA ARG A 196 13.41 11.43 1.03
C ARG A 196 14.65 12.17 1.48
N ARG A 197 14.66 13.52 1.43
CA ARG A 197 15.87 14.31 1.72
C ARG A 197 16.23 14.36 3.21
N SER A 198 15.23 14.34 4.09
CA SER A 198 15.44 14.40 5.53
C SER A 198 15.88 13.06 6.14
N GLY A 199 15.53 11.96 5.48
CA GLY A 199 15.73 10.62 6.01
C GLY A 199 14.86 10.29 7.21
N ARG A 200 13.70 10.96 7.33
CA ARG A 200 12.69 10.68 8.36
C ARG A 200 11.50 9.94 7.77
N VAL A 201 10.83 9.16 8.59
CA VAL A 201 9.54 8.56 8.29
C VAL A 201 8.50 9.23 9.16
N LEU A 202 7.60 10.01 8.56
CA LEU A 202 6.51 10.66 9.28
C LEU A 202 5.44 9.64 9.62
N LEU A 203 4.91 9.71 10.83
CA LEU A 203 3.79 8.94 11.33
C LEU A 203 2.67 9.93 11.66
N LEU A 204 1.58 9.87 10.91
CA LEU A 204 0.53 10.87 10.93
C LEU A 204 -0.79 10.19 11.30
N GLY A 205 -1.44 10.61 12.39
CA GLY A 205 -2.75 10.08 12.74
C GLY A 205 -3.77 10.38 11.64
N GLU A 206 -4.64 9.42 11.31
CA GLU A 206 -5.63 9.58 10.23
C GLU A 206 -6.81 10.51 10.61
N THR A 207 -7.01 10.79 11.90
CA THR A 207 -8.14 11.60 12.38
C THR A 207 -7.71 13.05 12.63
N PRO A 208 -8.51 14.07 12.22
CA PRO A 208 -8.23 15.46 12.53
C PRO A 208 -8.58 15.82 13.99
N PRO A 209 -7.74 16.58 14.72
CA PRO A 209 -6.42 17.05 14.28
C PRO A 209 -5.40 15.91 14.24
N MET A 210 -4.70 15.76 13.11
CA MET A 210 -3.68 14.74 12.92
C MET A 210 -2.60 14.90 13.98
N THR A 211 -2.34 13.82 14.71
CA THR A 211 -1.10 13.67 15.46
C THR A 211 0.06 13.55 14.48
N VAL A 212 1.22 14.06 14.88
CA VAL A 212 2.42 14.07 14.04
C VAL A 212 3.57 13.57 14.87
N ASP A 213 4.14 12.45 14.47
CA ASP A 213 5.39 11.90 14.98
C ASP A 213 6.31 11.58 13.81
N ALA A 214 7.58 11.31 14.09
CA ALA A 214 8.55 10.98 13.06
C ALA A 214 9.71 10.14 13.57
N LEU A 215 10.06 9.12 12.81
CA LEU A 215 11.17 8.23 13.06
C LEU A 215 12.42 8.68 12.30
N ASP A 216 13.55 8.64 12.97
CA ASP A 216 14.86 8.79 12.32
C ASP A 216 15.22 7.49 11.58
N ALA A 217 15.39 7.59 10.26
CA ALA A 217 15.67 6.47 9.38
C ALA A 217 17.00 6.69 8.66
N GLU A 218 16.99 6.69 7.33
CA GLU A 218 18.15 6.87 6.47
C GLU A 218 17.83 7.94 5.42
N PRO A 219 18.77 8.80 5.00
CA PRO A 219 18.52 9.75 3.93
C PRO A 219 18.24 9.01 2.61
N THR A 220 17.62 9.70 1.66
CA THR A 220 17.29 9.22 0.31
C THR A 220 16.27 8.08 0.26
N LEU A 221 15.32 8.05 1.20
CA LEU A 221 14.21 7.09 1.22
C LEU A 221 13.42 7.10 -0.09
N ARG A 222 12.98 5.92 -0.50
CA ARG A 222 12.05 5.70 -1.62
C ARG A 222 10.75 5.05 -1.13
N SER A 223 9.86 4.88 -2.08
CA SER A 223 8.70 3.99 -2.00
C SER A 223 9.11 2.59 -1.53
N GLY A 224 8.31 1.98 -0.67
CA GLY A 224 8.56 0.64 -0.13
C GLY A 224 7.37 -0.29 -0.25
N ALA A 225 7.48 -1.47 0.34
CA ALA A 225 6.42 -2.48 0.39
C ALA A 225 6.21 -2.99 1.81
N LEU A 226 4.96 -3.32 2.13
CA LEU A 226 4.62 -4.11 3.31
C LEU A 226 5.08 -5.55 3.12
N ALA A 227 5.69 -6.13 4.15
CA ALA A 227 5.91 -7.56 4.25
C ALA A 227 4.58 -8.33 4.28
N GLU A 228 4.63 -9.65 4.12
CA GLU A 228 3.44 -10.53 4.05
C GLU A 228 2.60 -10.48 5.35
N ASP A 229 3.20 -10.04 6.46
CA ASP A 229 2.51 -9.87 7.73
C ASP A 229 1.73 -8.55 7.87
N ASP A 230 1.76 -7.69 6.83
CA ASP A 230 1.18 -6.35 6.81
C ASP A 230 1.60 -5.43 7.98
N ARG A 231 2.64 -5.82 8.73
CA ARG A 231 3.16 -5.10 9.91
C ARG A 231 4.48 -4.43 9.61
N HIS A 232 5.37 -5.10 8.90
CA HIS A 232 6.71 -4.55 8.63
C HIS A 232 6.77 -3.88 7.28
N LEU A 233 7.14 -2.60 7.26
CA LEU A 233 7.32 -1.81 6.05
C LEU A 233 8.81 -1.73 5.68
N LEU A 234 9.17 -2.21 4.49
CA LEU A 234 10.53 -2.15 3.96
C LEU A 234 10.69 -0.93 3.04
N LEU A 235 11.57 -0.01 3.41
CA LEU A 235 11.83 1.26 2.72
C LEU A 235 13.26 1.30 2.16
N PRO A 236 13.48 1.07 0.85
CA PRO A 236 14.79 1.19 0.24
C PRO A 236 15.27 2.65 0.14
N THR A 237 16.59 2.82 0.01
CA THR A 237 17.23 4.13 -0.17
C THR A 237 18.19 4.16 -1.37
N ASP A 238 18.51 5.36 -1.86
CA ASP A 238 19.58 5.53 -2.87
C ASP A 238 20.97 5.23 -2.31
N SER A 239 21.14 5.30 -0.98
CA SER A 239 22.37 4.94 -0.27
C SER A 239 22.57 3.42 -0.11
N ARG A 240 21.81 2.59 -0.82
CA ARG A 240 21.87 1.12 -0.76
C ARG A 240 21.55 0.58 0.64
N ARG A 241 20.56 1.18 1.30
CA ARG A 241 19.99 0.66 2.54
C ARG A 241 18.55 0.20 2.29
N VAL A 242 18.06 -0.68 3.15
CA VAL A 242 16.64 -0.92 3.36
C VAL A 242 16.34 -0.70 4.84
N VAL A 243 15.44 0.23 5.14
CA VAL A 243 14.96 0.52 6.49
C VAL A 243 13.69 -0.28 6.73
N VAL A 244 13.59 -0.94 7.88
CA VAL A 244 12.40 -1.69 8.28
C VAL A 244 11.70 -0.95 9.42
N VAL A 245 10.43 -0.63 9.22
CA VAL A 245 9.57 0.03 10.21
C VAL A 245 8.47 -0.93 10.63
N ASP A 246 8.29 -1.11 11.93
CA ASP A 246 7.16 -1.83 12.51
C ASP A 246 5.97 -0.87 12.64
N LEU A 247 4.90 -1.14 11.90
CA LEU A 247 3.72 -0.29 11.86
C LEU A 247 2.80 -0.44 13.08
N LEU A 248 2.94 -1.52 13.85
CA LEU A 248 2.20 -1.74 15.08
C LEU A 248 2.85 -1.02 16.25
N GLU A 249 4.16 -1.20 16.43
CA GLU A 249 4.92 -0.53 17.49
C GLU A 249 5.34 0.89 17.11
N GLN A 250 5.15 1.28 15.84
CA GLN A 250 5.52 2.58 15.28
C GLN A 250 7.00 2.92 15.50
N GLU A 251 7.89 1.95 15.27
CA GLU A 251 9.32 2.12 15.47
C GLU A 251 10.15 1.62 14.29
N ARG A 252 11.36 2.17 14.14
CA ARG A 252 12.35 1.60 13.23
C ARG A 252 12.92 0.35 13.89
N VAL A 253 12.65 -0.82 13.30
CA VAL A 253 13.20 -2.11 13.74
C VAL A 253 14.68 -2.16 13.42
N THR A 254 15.04 -1.85 12.17
CA THR A 254 16.41 -2.02 11.72
C THR A 254 16.67 -1.35 10.38
N ASP A 255 17.92 -1.35 9.95
CA ASP A 255 18.28 -1.11 8.55
C ASP A 255 19.45 -1.98 8.12
N ARG A 256 19.49 -2.32 6.83
CA ARG A 256 20.43 -3.32 6.27
C ARG A 256 21.02 -2.84 4.97
N THR A 257 22.25 -3.26 4.68
CA THR A 257 22.92 -2.94 3.42
C THR A 257 22.34 -3.79 2.30
N LEU A 258 21.96 -3.14 1.21
CA LEU A 258 21.66 -3.78 -0.07
C LEU A 258 22.90 -3.74 -0.98
N PRO A 259 23.06 -4.67 -1.92
CA PRO A 259 24.14 -4.64 -2.92
C PRO A 259 24.07 -3.40 -3.82
N PHE A 260 22.88 -2.85 -4.03
CA PHE A 260 22.59 -1.70 -4.89
C PHE A 260 21.44 -0.84 -4.33
N ALA A 261 21.14 0.28 -4.97
CA ALA A 261 19.98 1.12 -4.64
C ALA A 261 18.70 0.45 -5.15
N GLY A 262 17.81 0.03 -4.25
CA GLY A 262 16.54 -0.61 -4.60
C GLY A 262 15.63 0.32 -5.41
N ALA A 263 14.91 -0.25 -6.37
CA ALA A 263 13.97 0.47 -7.23
C ALA A 263 12.52 0.03 -6.97
N GLY A 264 11.60 0.99 -7.19
CA GLY A 264 10.16 0.76 -7.00
C GLY A 264 9.82 0.34 -5.57
N GLN A 265 8.69 -0.36 -5.42
CA GLN A 265 8.28 -0.96 -4.13
C GLN A 265 8.90 -2.36 -3.92
N GLY A 266 9.55 -2.94 -4.95
CA GLY A 266 9.87 -4.36 -4.97
C GLY A 266 8.61 -5.23 -5.02
N VAL A 267 8.75 -6.50 -4.65
CA VAL A 267 7.63 -7.45 -4.56
C VAL A 267 7.81 -8.35 -3.35
N VAL A 268 6.71 -8.70 -2.70
CA VAL A 268 6.69 -9.62 -1.55
C VAL A 268 5.95 -10.89 -1.92
N TYR A 269 6.51 -12.03 -1.54
CA TYR A 269 5.86 -13.33 -1.65
C TYR A 269 6.53 -14.35 -0.73
N ARG A 270 5.87 -15.51 -0.56
CA ARG A 270 6.43 -16.65 0.17
C ARG A 270 7.24 -17.55 -0.76
N HIS A 271 8.56 -17.55 -0.60
CA HIS A 271 9.47 -18.49 -1.25
C HIS A 271 9.35 -19.88 -0.61
N ALA A 272 9.40 -20.93 -1.42
CA ALA A 272 9.27 -22.31 -0.93
C ALA A 272 10.35 -22.72 0.09
N GLU A 273 11.59 -22.23 -0.09
CA GLU A 273 12.72 -22.53 0.81
C GLU A 273 12.91 -21.49 1.92
N TYR A 274 12.74 -20.20 1.61
CA TYR A 274 13.15 -19.10 2.50
C TYR A 274 11.98 -18.50 3.28
N GLY A 275 10.75 -18.97 3.03
CA GLY A 275 9.55 -18.34 3.58
C GLY A 275 9.30 -16.95 2.96
N PRO A 276 8.60 -16.05 3.67
CA PRO A 276 8.37 -14.67 3.26
C PRO A 276 9.66 -13.96 2.86
N VAL A 277 9.68 -13.42 1.64
CA VAL A 277 10.79 -12.64 1.11
C VAL A 277 10.29 -11.35 0.47
N TRP A 278 11.13 -10.32 0.51
CA TRP A 278 11.00 -9.13 -0.32
C TRP A 278 12.10 -9.15 -1.38
N VAL A 279 11.72 -8.99 -2.65
CA VAL A 279 12.65 -8.95 -3.78
C VAL A 279 12.61 -7.58 -4.42
N THR A 280 13.79 -7.03 -4.70
CA THR A 280 13.94 -5.72 -5.36
C THR A 280 14.97 -5.79 -6.48
N GLY A 281 14.76 -5.00 -7.53
CA GLY A 281 15.72 -4.73 -8.59
C GLY A 281 16.30 -3.32 -8.47
N SER A 282 16.97 -2.85 -9.52
CA SER A 282 17.60 -1.51 -9.52
C SER A 282 17.50 -0.78 -10.85
N MET A 283 17.48 0.55 -10.77
CA MET A 283 17.69 1.41 -11.93
C MET A 283 19.16 1.49 -12.35
N VAL A 284 20.09 1.18 -11.45
CA VAL A 284 21.55 1.40 -11.61
C VAL A 284 22.39 0.15 -11.40
N SER A 285 21.75 -1.01 -11.32
CA SER A 285 22.37 -2.33 -11.28
C SER A 285 21.47 -3.29 -12.04
N ASP A 286 22.08 -4.27 -12.68
CA ASP A 286 21.42 -5.40 -13.33
C ASP A 286 21.09 -6.52 -12.34
N GLN A 287 21.47 -6.42 -11.07
CA GLN A 287 21.23 -7.47 -10.08
C GLN A 287 19.84 -7.37 -9.44
N LEU A 288 19.40 -8.49 -8.87
CA LEU A 288 18.26 -8.60 -7.96
C LEU A 288 18.75 -8.95 -6.56
N ALA A 289 18.08 -8.44 -5.53
CA ALA A 289 18.34 -8.76 -4.13
C ALA A 289 17.09 -9.40 -3.52
N VAL A 290 17.29 -10.53 -2.84
CA VAL A 290 16.28 -11.24 -2.06
C VAL A 290 16.57 -10.99 -0.60
N VAL A 291 15.59 -10.42 0.11
CA VAL A 291 15.67 -10.10 1.52
C VAL A 291 14.68 -10.97 2.29
N GLY A 292 15.14 -11.67 3.33
CA GLY A 292 14.25 -12.42 4.22
C GLY A 292 13.29 -11.49 4.95
N ALA A 293 12.01 -11.86 5.06
CA ALA A 293 10.97 -11.01 5.64
C ALA A 293 10.09 -11.75 6.67
N ASP A 294 10.63 -12.80 7.31
CA ASP A 294 9.94 -13.62 8.31
C ASP A 294 10.63 -13.55 9.68
N PRO A 295 10.42 -12.46 10.43
CA PRO A 295 11.01 -12.30 11.75
C PRO A 295 10.56 -13.38 12.73
N ALA A 296 9.36 -13.95 12.59
CA ALA A 296 8.81 -14.89 13.57
C ALA A 296 9.31 -16.33 13.40
N ALA A 297 9.46 -16.80 12.15
CA ALA A 297 9.88 -18.17 11.89
C ALA A 297 11.37 -18.30 11.53
N ALA A 298 11.99 -17.22 11.03
CA ALA A 298 13.40 -17.19 10.63
C ALA A 298 14.09 -15.88 11.09
N PRO A 299 14.17 -15.61 12.41
CA PRO A 299 14.68 -14.35 12.96
C PRO A 299 16.13 -14.06 12.57
N GLU A 300 16.95 -15.09 12.35
CA GLU A 300 18.33 -14.94 11.89
C GLU A 300 18.44 -14.40 10.46
N ASP A 301 17.50 -14.75 9.58
CA ASP A 301 17.50 -14.35 8.17
C ASP A 301 16.63 -13.10 7.92
N ALA A 302 15.77 -12.77 8.89
CA ALA A 302 14.89 -11.62 8.81
C ALA A 302 15.65 -10.32 8.55
N TRP A 303 15.17 -9.60 7.54
CA TRP A 303 15.68 -8.34 7.03
C TRP A 303 17.06 -8.43 6.35
N GLN A 304 17.69 -9.61 6.30
CA GLN A 304 19.00 -9.79 5.68
C GLN A 304 18.89 -10.11 4.19
N VAL A 305 19.91 -9.70 3.41
CA VAL A 305 20.05 -10.14 2.02
C VAL A 305 20.47 -11.61 2.05
N ILE A 306 19.54 -12.50 1.71
CA ILE A 306 19.75 -13.95 1.68
C ILE A 306 20.27 -14.43 0.32
N ALA A 307 19.97 -13.69 -0.76
CA ALA A 307 20.51 -13.96 -2.08
C ALA A 307 20.68 -12.67 -2.89
N THR A 308 21.68 -12.67 -3.78
CA THR A 308 21.87 -11.67 -4.84
C THR A 308 22.05 -12.42 -6.15
N LEU A 309 21.32 -12.00 -7.18
CA LEU A 309 21.17 -12.72 -8.43
C LEU A 309 21.43 -11.80 -9.61
N ASP A 310 21.86 -12.36 -10.73
CA ASP A 310 21.95 -11.61 -11.99
C ASP A 310 20.55 -11.45 -12.59
N GLY A 311 20.17 -10.20 -12.88
CA GLY A 311 18.94 -9.83 -13.58
C GLY A 311 19.18 -9.51 -15.06
N PRO A 312 18.14 -9.08 -15.79
CA PRO A 312 18.23 -8.89 -17.23
C PRO A 312 19.09 -7.70 -17.67
N ALA A 313 18.96 -6.57 -16.98
CA ALA A 313 19.67 -5.34 -17.27
C ALA A 313 19.49 -4.32 -16.14
N MET A 314 20.33 -3.29 -16.14
CA MET A 314 20.08 -2.07 -15.39
C MET A 314 18.82 -1.37 -15.92
N GLY A 315 18.13 -0.66 -15.03
CA GLY A 315 16.98 0.16 -15.42
C GLY A 315 15.62 -0.48 -15.15
N SER A 316 15.58 -1.46 -14.25
CA SER A 316 14.34 -2.05 -13.75
C SER A 316 13.57 -1.03 -12.91
N LEU A 317 12.24 -1.04 -13.08
CA LEU A 317 11.32 -0.19 -12.32
C LEU A 317 10.30 -1.01 -11.52
N PHE A 318 9.82 -2.11 -12.10
CA PHE A 318 8.74 -2.91 -11.54
C PHE A 318 9.04 -4.40 -11.58
N LEU A 319 8.70 -5.04 -10.47
CA LEU A 319 8.68 -6.48 -10.32
C LEU A 319 7.24 -6.90 -10.01
N ALA A 320 6.85 -8.10 -10.45
CA ALA A 320 5.54 -8.64 -10.14
C ALA A 320 5.55 -10.16 -9.95
N THR A 321 4.75 -10.62 -9.01
CA THR A 321 4.37 -12.02 -8.84
C THR A 321 2.93 -12.05 -8.31
N HIS A 322 2.37 -13.25 -8.18
CA HIS A 322 1.04 -13.46 -7.64
C HIS A 322 1.00 -14.76 -6.85
N ALA A 323 0.13 -14.86 -5.83
CA ALA A 323 0.03 -16.07 -4.99
C ALA A 323 -0.17 -17.36 -5.81
N ASN A 324 -0.99 -17.27 -6.87
CA ASN A 324 -1.28 -18.36 -7.81
C ASN A 324 -0.21 -18.59 -8.90
N SER A 325 0.77 -17.70 -9.03
CA SER A 325 1.82 -17.80 -10.04
C SER A 325 3.04 -18.56 -9.53
N LYS A 326 3.80 -19.15 -10.45
CA LYS A 326 5.15 -19.70 -10.20
C LYS A 326 6.27 -18.77 -10.66
N HIS A 327 5.92 -17.56 -11.11
CA HIS A 327 6.81 -16.69 -11.83
C HIS A 327 7.06 -15.37 -11.10
N LEU A 328 8.28 -14.90 -11.21
CA LEU A 328 8.68 -13.54 -10.87
C LEU A 328 9.01 -12.81 -12.17
N TRP A 329 8.31 -11.72 -12.44
CA TRP A 329 8.45 -10.90 -13.64
C TRP A 329 9.27 -9.67 -13.31
N VAL A 330 10.22 -9.32 -14.15
CA VAL A 330 11.14 -8.20 -13.95
C VAL A 330 11.28 -7.42 -15.26
N ASP A 331 10.85 -6.15 -15.23
CA ASP A 331 11.02 -5.25 -16.36
C ASP A 331 12.39 -4.54 -16.33
N SER A 332 12.78 -3.93 -17.46
CA SER A 332 13.96 -3.06 -17.55
C SER A 332 13.74 -1.87 -18.49
N PRO A 333 12.66 -1.09 -18.30
CA PRO A 333 12.26 -0.07 -19.25
C PRO A 333 13.30 1.03 -19.41
N LEU A 334 14.19 1.28 -18.44
CA LEU A 334 15.21 2.32 -18.56
C LEU A 334 16.53 1.85 -19.18
N ALA A 335 16.63 0.58 -19.58
CA ALA A 335 17.82 0.08 -20.26
C ALA A 335 18.12 0.89 -21.54
N GLU A 336 19.39 1.22 -21.77
CA GLU A 336 19.84 2.02 -22.92
C GLU A 336 19.77 1.25 -24.24
N PHE A 337 19.89 -0.09 -24.19
CA PHE A 337 19.90 -0.96 -25.38
C PHE A 337 18.50 -1.56 -25.65
N GLY A 338 18.07 -1.44 -26.90
CA GLY A 338 16.68 -1.67 -27.34
C GLY A 338 16.14 -3.10 -27.25
N HIS A 339 16.90 -4.10 -26.81
CA HIS A 339 16.35 -5.43 -26.51
C HIS A 339 15.85 -5.51 -25.06
N ALA A 340 16.67 -5.14 -24.07
CA ALA A 340 16.30 -5.26 -22.66
C ALA A 340 15.14 -4.33 -22.26
N SER A 341 15.03 -3.14 -22.88
CA SER A 341 13.89 -2.24 -22.63
C SER A 341 12.61 -2.65 -23.37
N GLN A 342 12.68 -3.66 -24.25
CA GLN A 342 11.56 -4.15 -25.07
C GLN A 342 11.14 -5.58 -24.71
N GLU A 343 11.85 -6.20 -23.77
CA GLU A 343 11.64 -7.55 -23.29
C GLU A 343 11.34 -7.53 -21.79
N VAL A 344 10.81 -8.63 -21.27
CA VAL A 344 10.61 -8.82 -19.82
C VAL A 344 11.17 -10.16 -19.41
N ALA A 345 11.94 -10.16 -18.32
CA ALA A 345 12.51 -11.36 -17.73
C ALA A 345 11.51 -12.06 -16.83
N VAL A 346 11.45 -13.38 -16.94
CA VAL A 346 10.58 -14.24 -16.15
C VAL A 346 11.42 -15.31 -15.48
N PHE A 347 11.49 -15.25 -14.15
CA PHE A 347 12.16 -16.23 -13.31
C PHE A 347 11.15 -17.24 -12.78
N ARG A 348 11.64 -18.45 -12.45
CA ARG A 348 10.90 -19.35 -11.55
C ARG A 348 11.06 -18.79 -10.14
N ARG A 349 9.96 -18.37 -9.50
CA ARG A 349 10.05 -17.61 -8.26
C ARG A 349 10.69 -18.39 -7.10
N ASP A 350 10.53 -19.72 -7.09
CA ASP A 350 11.08 -20.61 -6.05
C ASP A 350 12.42 -21.27 -6.45
N ALA A 351 13.03 -20.81 -7.54
CA ALA A 351 14.30 -21.30 -8.08
C ALA A 351 14.96 -20.18 -8.90
N LEU A 352 15.17 -19.02 -8.27
CA LEU A 352 15.62 -17.82 -8.95
C LEU A 352 17.06 -17.96 -9.52
N GLU A 353 17.85 -18.84 -8.93
CA GLU A 353 19.21 -19.22 -9.35
C GLU A 353 19.26 -19.96 -10.69
N ASP A 354 18.14 -20.52 -11.16
CA ASP A 354 18.02 -21.11 -12.51
C ASP A 354 18.15 -20.06 -13.63
N GLY A 355 18.11 -18.78 -13.26
CA GLY A 355 18.08 -17.65 -14.19
C GLY A 355 16.67 -17.36 -14.71
N PHE A 356 16.60 -16.61 -15.81
CA PHE A 356 15.32 -16.15 -16.38
C PHE A 356 15.17 -16.50 -17.85
N ARG A 357 13.91 -16.56 -18.28
CA ARG A 357 13.52 -16.53 -19.68
C ARG A 357 13.18 -15.09 -20.06
N SER A 358 13.72 -14.61 -21.18
CA SER A 358 13.31 -13.32 -21.75
C SER A 358 12.12 -13.50 -22.69
N LEU A 359 11.09 -12.66 -22.55
CA LEU A 359 9.91 -12.66 -23.42
C LEU A 359 9.89 -11.41 -24.31
N PRO A 360 9.66 -11.57 -25.63
CA PRO A 360 9.73 -10.48 -26.61
C PRO A 360 8.45 -9.65 -26.65
N ILE A 361 8.08 -9.04 -25.53
CA ILE A 361 6.80 -8.35 -25.32
C ILE A 361 6.56 -7.25 -26.36
N ALA A 362 7.55 -6.38 -26.62
CA ALA A 362 7.37 -5.30 -27.58
C ALA A 362 7.27 -5.81 -29.03
N ALA A 363 7.88 -6.96 -29.34
CA ALA A 363 7.73 -7.60 -30.65
C ALA A 363 6.34 -8.24 -30.79
N TRP A 364 5.81 -8.86 -29.73
CA TRP A 364 4.44 -9.38 -29.71
C TRP A 364 3.39 -8.28 -29.89
N ALA A 365 3.66 -7.07 -29.41
CA ALA A 365 2.77 -5.94 -29.60
C ALA A 365 2.59 -5.55 -31.08
N ASP A 366 3.55 -5.87 -31.96
CA ASP A 366 3.48 -5.67 -33.42
C ASP A 366 3.05 -4.24 -33.82
N LEU A 367 3.75 -3.25 -33.23
CA LEU A 367 3.57 -1.82 -33.48
C LEU A 367 4.56 -1.30 -34.50
N ASP A 368 4.20 -0.21 -35.20
CA ASP A 368 5.08 0.48 -36.16
C ASP A 368 6.46 0.85 -35.56
N ASP A 369 7.46 1.06 -36.42
CA ASP A 369 8.81 1.40 -35.99
C ASP A 369 8.86 2.67 -35.11
N GLY A 370 9.59 2.58 -33.99
CA GLY A 370 9.75 3.69 -33.07
C GLY A 370 10.37 3.28 -31.74
N PRO A 371 10.80 4.25 -30.92
CA PRO A 371 11.25 3.97 -29.56
C PRO A 371 10.07 3.50 -28.73
N ARG A 372 10.19 2.30 -28.15
CA ARG A 372 9.19 1.69 -27.27
C ARG A 372 9.85 1.09 -26.05
N ARG A 373 9.18 1.16 -24.91
CA ARG A 373 9.63 0.59 -23.64
C ARG A 373 8.53 -0.28 -23.04
N VAL A 374 8.89 -1.45 -22.55
CA VAL A 374 7.98 -2.38 -21.88
C VAL A 374 8.13 -2.22 -20.38
N LEU A 375 7.01 -2.04 -19.68
CA LEU A 375 7.02 -1.78 -18.25
C LEU A 375 5.79 -2.33 -17.53
N GLN A 376 5.97 -2.50 -16.22
CA GLN A 376 4.96 -2.75 -15.21
C GLN A 376 4.09 -3.99 -15.48
N PRO A 377 4.69 -5.21 -15.42
CA PRO A 377 3.90 -6.43 -15.37
C PRO A 377 2.85 -6.34 -14.25
N THR A 378 1.59 -6.56 -14.59
CA THR A 378 0.46 -6.43 -13.67
C THR A 378 -0.45 -7.65 -13.81
N TYR A 379 -0.69 -8.36 -12.72
CA TYR A 379 -1.57 -9.53 -12.74
C TYR A 379 -3.04 -9.15 -12.80
N SER A 380 -3.83 -9.97 -13.50
CA SER A 380 -5.29 -10.05 -13.30
C SER A 380 -5.63 -10.49 -11.87
N ALA A 381 -6.88 -10.26 -11.44
CA ALA A 381 -7.35 -10.64 -10.12
C ALA A 381 -7.17 -12.13 -9.80
N ARG A 382 -7.32 -12.99 -10.82
CA ARG A 382 -7.16 -14.45 -10.69
C ARG A 382 -5.69 -14.88 -10.67
N GLY A 383 -4.80 -14.01 -11.15
CA GLY A 383 -3.37 -14.28 -11.23
C GLY A 383 -2.94 -15.27 -12.31
N ASP A 384 -3.79 -15.49 -13.34
CA ASP A 384 -3.51 -16.40 -14.45
C ASP A 384 -3.09 -15.67 -15.75
N GLU A 385 -3.32 -14.36 -15.81
CA GLU A 385 -2.83 -13.48 -16.88
C GLU A 385 -1.96 -12.35 -16.32
N VAL A 386 -0.91 -11.98 -17.07
CA VAL A 386 -0.04 -10.83 -16.81
C VAL A 386 -0.17 -9.82 -17.95
N TRP A 387 -0.50 -8.59 -17.60
CA TRP A 387 -0.71 -7.47 -18.51
C TRP A 387 0.50 -6.54 -18.46
N LEU A 388 1.05 -6.21 -19.62
CA LEU A 388 2.28 -5.40 -19.74
C LEU A 388 2.04 -4.23 -20.66
N LEU A 389 2.50 -3.04 -20.25
CA LEU A 389 2.43 -1.85 -21.09
C LEU A 389 3.56 -1.86 -22.11
N VAL A 390 3.23 -1.55 -23.36
CA VAL A 390 4.20 -1.18 -24.40
C VAL A 390 4.05 0.30 -24.67
N TRP A 391 4.90 1.08 -24.02
CA TRP A 391 4.86 2.55 -24.03
C TRP A 391 5.66 3.13 -25.19
N SER A 392 4.96 3.89 -26.04
CA SER A 392 5.53 4.64 -27.17
C SER A 392 5.44 6.16 -26.94
N THR A 393 6.02 6.94 -27.86
CA THR A 393 5.88 8.41 -27.87
C THR A 393 4.44 8.85 -28.12
N ALA A 394 4.13 10.12 -27.79
CA ALA A 394 2.79 10.69 -27.87
C ALA A 394 2.15 10.66 -29.27
N ASP A 395 2.98 10.59 -30.31
CA ASP A 395 2.63 10.56 -31.72
C ASP A 395 2.62 9.14 -32.32
N ALA A 396 2.84 8.11 -31.49
CA ALA A 396 2.91 6.72 -31.90
C ALA A 396 1.90 5.84 -31.12
N GLU A 397 1.48 4.74 -31.74
CA GLU A 397 0.60 3.76 -31.10
C GLU A 397 1.31 3.09 -29.92
N SER A 398 0.60 2.92 -28.81
CA SER A 398 1.00 2.09 -27.67
C SER A 398 0.05 0.89 -27.55
N ALA A 399 0.43 -0.12 -26.77
CA ALA A 399 -0.39 -1.31 -26.59
C ALA A 399 -0.32 -1.85 -25.16
N ILE A 400 -1.22 -2.76 -24.84
CA ILE A 400 -1.09 -3.67 -23.70
C ILE A 400 -0.95 -5.09 -24.23
N VAL A 401 0.08 -5.80 -23.80
CA VAL A 401 0.29 -7.20 -24.14
C VAL A 401 -0.14 -8.06 -22.96
N ILE A 402 -0.99 -9.03 -23.22
CA ILE A 402 -1.51 -9.97 -22.23
C ILE A 402 -0.84 -11.32 -22.46
N VAL A 403 -0.23 -11.87 -21.41
CA VAL A 403 0.50 -13.13 -21.43
C VAL A 403 -0.17 -14.12 -20.49
N ASP A 404 -0.28 -15.37 -20.92
CA ASP A 404 -0.65 -16.47 -20.04
C ASP A 404 0.47 -16.73 -19.03
N ASP A 405 0.17 -16.64 -17.74
CA ASP A 405 1.21 -16.86 -16.74
C ASP A 405 1.69 -18.31 -16.71
N ALA A 406 0.82 -19.30 -16.95
CA ALA A 406 1.19 -20.71 -16.84
C ALA A 406 2.05 -21.19 -18.03
N THR A 407 1.79 -20.72 -19.24
CA THR A 407 2.50 -21.12 -20.47
C THR A 407 3.56 -20.14 -20.91
N LEU A 408 3.54 -18.89 -20.42
CA LEU A 408 4.38 -17.78 -20.87
C LEU A 408 4.21 -17.48 -22.38
N GLU A 409 3.01 -17.69 -22.89
CA GLU A 409 2.64 -17.44 -24.29
C GLU A 409 1.73 -16.22 -24.41
N LEU A 410 1.87 -15.51 -25.54
CA LEU A 410 0.99 -14.41 -25.90
C LEU A 410 -0.48 -14.87 -25.92
N ARG A 411 -1.32 -14.20 -25.13
CA ARG A 411 -2.78 -14.39 -25.15
C ARG A 411 -3.46 -13.39 -26.06
N GLU A 412 -3.14 -12.11 -25.90
CA GLU A 412 -3.75 -11.03 -26.66
C GLU A 412 -2.91 -9.76 -26.67
N VAL A 413 -3.14 -8.90 -27.66
CA VAL A 413 -2.61 -7.53 -27.71
C VAL A 413 -3.78 -6.57 -27.79
N LEU A 414 -3.93 -5.73 -26.76
CA LEU A 414 -4.91 -4.66 -26.76
C LEU A 414 -4.32 -3.41 -27.37
N ARG A 415 -4.98 -2.92 -28.41
CA ARG A 415 -4.71 -1.65 -29.07
C ARG A 415 -5.99 -0.85 -29.10
N ASP A 416 -5.90 0.41 -28.69
CA ASP A 416 -7.02 1.33 -28.68
C ASP A 416 -6.49 2.75 -28.84
N ALA A 417 -7.21 3.60 -29.58
CA ALA A 417 -6.82 4.99 -29.79
C ALA A 417 -6.77 5.81 -28.48
N ALA A 418 -7.44 5.36 -27.43
CA ALA A 418 -7.39 5.96 -26.10
C ALA A 418 -6.11 5.60 -25.31
N LEU A 419 -5.37 4.54 -25.69
CA LEU A 419 -4.13 4.11 -25.03
C LEU A 419 -2.93 4.99 -25.43
N LEU A 420 -3.04 6.31 -25.24
CA LEU A 420 -1.96 7.25 -25.51
C LEU A 420 -1.05 7.41 -24.30
N THR A 421 0.24 7.13 -24.46
CA THR A 421 1.27 7.22 -23.41
C THR A 421 0.87 6.52 -22.08
N PRO A 422 0.52 5.23 -22.11
CA PRO A 422 0.20 4.48 -20.90
C PRO A 422 1.47 4.32 -20.07
N MET A 423 1.51 4.93 -18.89
CA MET A 423 2.71 4.93 -18.02
C MET A 423 2.53 4.13 -16.73
N ARG A 424 1.29 3.90 -16.31
CA ARG A 424 0.99 3.01 -15.20
C ARG A 424 -0.20 2.11 -15.50
N LEU A 425 -0.13 0.88 -15.02
CA LEU A 425 -1.20 -0.09 -15.04
C LEU A 425 -1.46 -0.58 -13.61
N TYR A 426 -2.72 -0.65 -13.24
CA TYR A 426 -3.14 -1.16 -11.94
C TYR A 426 -4.28 -2.14 -12.15
N SER A 427 -4.22 -3.29 -11.49
CA SER A 427 -5.40 -4.11 -11.23
C SER A 427 -6.11 -3.53 -10.01
N VAL A 428 -7.43 -3.35 -10.09
CA VAL A 428 -8.21 -2.89 -8.93
C VAL A 428 -8.10 -3.91 -7.81
N ALA A 429 -8.12 -5.22 -8.10
CA ALA A 429 -7.88 -6.25 -7.08
C ALA A 429 -6.56 -6.06 -6.33
N ALA A 430 -5.48 -5.68 -7.02
CA ALA A 430 -4.18 -5.45 -6.38
C ALA A 430 -4.18 -4.14 -5.56
N LEU A 431 -4.79 -3.08 -6.09
CA LEU A 431 -4.96 -1.82 -5.35
C LEU A 431 -5.80 -2.02 -4.10
N THR A 432 -6.86 -2.83 -4.18
CA THR A 432 -7.72 -3.13 -3.05
C THR A 432 -7.11 -4.14 -2.12
N ALA A 433 -6.33 -5.14 -2.54
CA ALA A 433 -5.58 -5.96 -1.59
C ALA A 433 -4.57 -5.12 -0.79
N ALA A 434 -3.94 -4.14 -1.46
CA ALA A 434 -3.05 -3.17 -0.83
C ALA A 434 -3.76 -1.98 -0.15
N ALA A 435 -5.09 -1.89 -0.23
CA ALA A 435 -5.90 -0.85 0.44
C ALA A 435 -6.91 -1.44 1.44
N ALA A 436 -7.25 -2.72 1.32
CA ALA A 436 -8.20 -3.39 2.16
C ALA A 436 -7.61 -3.33 3.58
N PRO A 437 -8.38 -3.02 4.62
CA PRO A 437 -8.05 -3.62 5.91
C PRO A 437 -7.83 -5.11 5.63
N LEU A 438 -6.81 -5.72 6.24
CA LEU A 438 -6.60 -7.18 6.18
C LEU A 438 -7.95 -7.87 5.98
N ALA A 439 -8.15 -8.54 4.84
CA ALA A 439 -9.44 -9.13 4.52
C ALA A 439 -9.77 -10.13 5.64
N MET A 440 -10.71 -9.71 6.48
CA MET A 440 -11.25 -10.43 7.61
C MET A 440 -12.75 -10.34 7.40
N ASP A 441 -13.40 -11.50 7.26
CA ASP A 441 -14.80 -11.66 6.82
C ASP A 441 -15.79 -10.75 7.57
N ASP A 442 -16.96 -10.48 6.97
CA ASP A 442 -18.07 -9.66 7.51
C ASP A 442 -18.52 -10.02 8.96
N ASP A 443 -18.05 -11.14 9.52
CA ASP A 443 -18.20 -11.50 10.94
C ASP A 443 -17.36 -10.62 11.90
N ASP A 444 -16.36 -9.89 11.39
CA ASP A 444 -15.51 -8.95 12.15
C ASP A 444 -16.12 -7.55 12.29
N LEU A 445 -17.40 -7.48 12.67
CA LEU A 445 -18.04 -6.24 13.13
C LEU A 445 -17.34 -5.60 14.34
N GLN A 446 -16.33 -6.26 14.93
CA GLN A 446 -15.39 -5.65 15.88
C GLN A 446 -14.00 -6.31 15.69
N SER A 447 -13.05 -5.60 15.09
CA SER A 447 -11.67 -6.08 14.96
C SER A 447 -11.12 -6.54 16.33
N GLY A 448 -10.29 -7.59 16.37
CA GLY A 448 -9.68 -8.04 17.62
C GLY A 448 -8.94 -6.92 18.36
N ALA A 449 -8.38 -5.95 17.63
CA ALA A 449 -7.81 -4.73 18.18
C ALA A 449 -8.88 -3.80 18.78
N SER A 450 -9.99 -3.53 18.09
CA SER A 450 -11.11 -2.72 18.58
C SER A 450 -11.78 -3.36 19.80
N LEU A 451 -11.99 -4.70 19.77
CA LEU A 451 -12.46 -5.49 20.91
C LEU A 451 -11.50 -5.35 22.09
N PHE A 452 -10.19 -5.46 21.83
CA PHE A 452 -9.17 -5.33 22.85
C PHE A 452 -9.16 -3.91 23.44
N GLN A 453 -9.23 -2.87 22.61
CA GLN A 453 -9.30 -1.48 23.09
C GLN A 453 -10.55 -1.23 23.93
N ALA A 454 -11.71 -1.73 23.47
CA ALA A 454 -12.98 -1.51 24.14
C ALA A 454 -13.10 -2.28 25.47
N HIS A 455 -12.54 -3.49 25.54
CA HIS A 455 -12.85 -4.44 26.63
C HIS A 455 -11.64 -4.91 27.43
N CYS A 456 -10.42 -4.82 26.90
CA CYS A 456 -9.22 -5.32 27.56
C CYS A 456 -8.25 -4.20 27.96
N ALA A 457 -8.11 -3.14 27.16
CA ALA A 457 -7.10 -2.11 27.34
C ALA A 457 -7.28 -1.27 28.61
N GLY A 458 -8.50 -1.15 29.13
CA GLY A 458 -8.74 -0.48 30.42
C GLY A 458 -7.95 -1.11 31.58
N CYS A 459 -7.72 -2.42 31.52
CA CYS A 459 -6.89 -3.16 32.47
C CYS A 459 -5.48 -3.37 31.90
N HIS A 460 -5.37 -3.88 30.69
CA HIS A 460 -4.11 -4.35 30.12
C HIS A 460 -3.28 -3.29 29.40
N GLY A 461 -3.75 -2.03 29.32
CA GLY A 461 -3.09 -0.98 28.55
C GLY A 461 -3.38 -1.11 27.05
N ALA A 462 -3.16 -0.03 26.30
CA ALA A 462 -3.47 0.02 24.86
C ALA A 462 -2.71 -1.04 24.05
N HIS A 463 -1.54 -1.49 24.53
CA HIS A 463 -0.69 -2.47 23.86
C HIS A 463 -0.58 -3.81 24.61
N GLY A 464 -1.38 -4.02 25.66
CA GLY A 464 -1.37 -5.28 26.41
C GLY A 464 -0.25 -5.44 27.44
N GLU A 465 0.40 -4.36 27.82
CA GLU A 465 1.50 -4.27 28.79
C GLU A 465 1.13 -4.66 30.23
N GLY A 466 -0.15 -4.62 30.57
CA GLY A 466 -0.63 -4.79 31.94
C GLY A 466 -0.64 -3.49 32.75
N ASP A 467 -0.49 -2.34 32.09
CA ASP A 467 -0.35 -1.01 32.69
C ASP A 467 -1.55 -0.08 32.40
N GLY A 468 -2.71 -0.67 32.10
CA GLY A 468 -3.92 0.09 31.81
C GLY A 468 -4.34 1.00 32.96
N PRO A 469 -5.23 1.97 32.71
CA PRO A 469 -5.65 2.96 33.71
C PRO A 469 -6.24 2.34 34.99
N MET A 470 -6.77 1.11 34.92
CA MET A 470 -7.25 0.36 36.09
C MET A 470 -6.15 -0.41 36.83
N ALA A 471 -4.99 -0.66 36.22
CA ALA A 471 -3.93 -1.48 36.81
C ALA A 471 -3.49 -1.04 38.22
N PRO A 472 -3.37 0.27 38.56
CA PRO A 472 -3.04 0.72 39.91
C PRO A 472 -4.12 0.45 40.96
N HIS A 473 -5.35 0.17 40.52
CA HIS A 473 -6.53 -0.02 41.36
C HIS A 473 -6.91 -1.50 41.56
N LEU A 474 -6.19 -2.43 40.93
CA LEU A 474 -6.41 -3.87 41.05
C LEU A 474 -5.52 -4.45 42.15
N GLU A 475 -6.06 -5.40 42.92
CA GLU A 475 -5.29 -6.16 43.92
C GLU A 475 -4.35 -7.20 43.27
N VAL A 476 -4.52 -7.45 41.96
CA VAL A 476 -3.76 -8.41 41.16
C VAL A 476 -2.88 -7.66 40.17
N VAL A 477 -1.59 -8.03 40.12
CA VAL A 477 -0.66 -7.54 39.11
C VAL A 477 -1.02 -8.14 37.75
N LEU A 478 -1.44 -7.29 36.83
CA LEU A 478 -1.70 -7.70 35.46
C LEU A 478 -0.40 -8.04 34.75
N LYS A 479 -0.41 -9.18 34.07
CA LYS A 479 0.74 -9.69 33.33
C LYS A 479 0.78 -9.07 31.93
N ASP A 480 1.98 -8.72 31.45
CA ASP A 480 2.21 -8.32 30.06
C ASP A 480 1.75 -9.45 29.12
N LEU A 481 0.69 -9.18 28.35
CA LEU A 481 0.06 -10.09 27.42
C LEU A 481 0.88 -10.30 26.16
N ARG A 482 1.89 -9.46 25.89
CA ARG A 482 2.82 -9.61 24.75
C ARG A 482 3.88 -10.68 24.99
N SER A 483 3.91 -11.30 26.18
CA SER A 483 4.93 -12.29 26.54
C SER A 483 4.35 -13.67 26.82
N LEU A 484 3.12 -13.95 26.36
CA LEU A 484 2.45 -15.23 26.55
C LEU A 484 3.20 -16.37 25.85
N SER A 485 3.67 -16.17 24.61
CA SER A 485 4.49 -17.14 23.89
C SER A 485 5.81 -17.41 24.61
N ALA A 486 6.55 -16.35 24.97
CA ALA A 486 7.82 -16.49 25.70
C ALA A 486 7.65 -17.23 27.04
N ARG A 487 6.53 -17.04 27.73
CA ARG A 487 6.19 -17.73 28.99
C ARG A 487 5.66 -19.15 28.79
N ASN A 488 5.42 -19.56 27.55
CA ASN A 488 4.91 -20.88 27.19
C ASN A 488 5.82 -21.53 26.13
N GLU A 489 7.12 -21.58 26.43
CA GLU A 489 8.13 -22.28 25.61
C GLU A 489 8.17 -21.83 24.14
N GLY A 490 7.91 -20.55 23.89
CA GLY A 490 7.88 -19.95 22.55
C GLY A 490 6.57 -20.17 21.78
N VAL A 491 5.64 -20.97 22.30
CA VAL A 491 4.38 -21.28 21.65
C VAL A 491 3.24 -20.47 22.27
N PHE A 492 2.42 -19.79 21.48
CA PHE A 492 1.27 -19.08 22.01
C PHE A 492 0.25 -20.05 22.64
N PRO A 493 -0.14 -19.91 23.93
CA PRO A 493 -1.02 -20.85 24.62
C PRO A 493 -2.50 -20.62 24.26
N GLU A 494 -2.87 -20.87 23.00
CA GLU A 494 -4.18 -20.52 22.45
C GLU A 494 -5.36 -21.07 23.25
N GLY A 495 -5.35 -22.37 23.56
CA GLY A 495 -6.46 -23.01 24.28
C GLY A 495 -6.67 -22.42 25.68
N PHE A 496 -5.58 -22.06 26.36
CA PHE A 496 -5.63 -21.41 27.66
C PHE A 496 -6.17 -19.97 27.55
N VAL A 497 -5.68 -19.19 26.59
CA VAL A 497 -6.14 -17.81 26.37
C VAL A 497 -7.63 -17.79 26.01
N ARG A 498 -8.07 -18.70 25.14
CA ARG A 498 -9.48 -18.88 24.78
C ARG A 498 -10.35 -19.13 26.00
N GLN A 499 -9.95 -20.06 26.86
CA GLN A 499 -10.68 -20.38 28.08
C GLN A 499 -10.78 -19.16 29.02
N ILE A 500 -9.73 -18.36 29.11
CA ILE A 500 -9.72 -17.14 29.94
C ILE A 500 -10.66 -16.06 29.38
N ILE A 501 -10.67 -15.83 28.07
CA ILE A 501 -11.56 -14.84 27.42
C ILE A 501 -13.02 -15.29 27.48
N ASP A 502 -13.28 -16.59 27.25
CA ASP A 502 -14.60 -17.20 27.34
C ASP A 502 -15.19 -17.12 28.77
N GLY A 503 -14.36 -17.38 29.79
CA GLY A 503 -14.72 -17.12 31.19
C GLY A 503 -15.75 -18.07 31.81
N ARG A 504 -16.33 -19.03 31.08
CA ARG A 504 -17.31 -20.02 31.62
C ARG A 504 -16.68 -21.06 32.55
N GLU A 505 -15.45 -21.47 32.26
CA GLU A 505 -14.76 -22.55 33.01
C GLU A 505 -13.71 -22.03 34.02
N THR A 506 -13.49 -20.72 34.06
CA THR A 506 -12.35 -20.11 34.75
C THR A 506 -12.83 -19.12 35.79
N ARG A 507 -12.33 -19.22 37.04
CA ARG A 507 -12.58 -18.21 38.08
C ARG A 507 -11.86 -16.91 37.71
N VAL A 508 -12.57 -15.99 37.09
CA VAL A 508 -12.07 -14.63 36.83
C VAL A 508 -12.19 -13.81 38.13
N ALA A 509 -11.31 -12.82 38.29
CA ALA A 509 -11.23 -11.96 39.48
C ALA A 509 -12.51 -11.12 39.74
N HIS A 510 -13.41 -11.00 38.77
CA HIS A 510 -14.69 -10.30 38.89
C HIS A 510 -15.80 -11.08 38.17
N GLY A 511 -17.03 -11.05 38.71
CA GLY A 511 -18.22 -11.73 38.17
C GLY A 511 -18.69 -12.95 38.98
N PRO A 512 -19.98 -13.32 38.94
CA PRO A 512 -20.47 -14.55 39.55
C PRO A 512 -19.90 -15.79 38.86
N ALA A 513 -19.57 -16.84 39.62
CA ALA A 513 -19.12 -18.11 39.05
C ALA A 513 -20.18 -18.71 38.10
N GLY A 514 -19.74 -19.18 36.93
CA GLY A 514 -20.62 -19.73 35.89
C GLY A 514 -21.22 -18.69 34.94
N LYS A 515 -20.81 -17.42 35.04
CA LYS A 515 -21.18 -16.37 34.08
C LYS A 515 -19.92 -15.79 33.42
N PRO A 516 -19.86 -15.66 32.09
CA PRO A 516 -18.78 -14.95 31.43
C PRO A 516 -18.76 -13.49 31.91
N VAL A 517 -17.59 -12.97 32.28
CA VAL A 517 -17.42 -11.55 32.63
C VAL A 517 -17.83 -10.63 31.49
N TRP A 518 -17.70 -11.14 30.26
CA TRP A 518 -18.05 -10.47 29.01
C TRP A 518 -19.35 -11.01 28.38
N GLY A 519 -20.21 -11.67 29.19
CA GLY A 519 -21.34 -12.47 28.71
C GLY A 519 -22.38 -11.68 27.92
N GLU A 520 -22.88 -10.57 28.46
CA GLU A 520 -23.80 -9.66 27.74
C GLU A 520 -23.16 -9.07 26.46
N PHE A 521 -21.83 -8.96 26.41
CA PHE A 521 -21.11 -8.35 25.30
C PHE A 521 -20.86 -9.31 24.15
N PHE A 522 -20.60 -10.59 24.44
CA PHE A 522 -20.45 -11.65 23.43
C PHE A 522 -21.77 -12.37 23.10
N GLY A 523 -22.89 -12.01 23.75
CA GLY A 523 -24.19 -12.64 23.53
C GLY A 523 -24.34 -14.01 24.23
N LEU A 524 -23.60 -14.23 25.32
CA LEU A 524 -23.53 -15.47 26.08
C LEU A 524 -24.38 -15.42 27.37
N ASP A 525 -25.68 -15.16 27.24
CA ASP A 525 -26.67 -15.21 28.34
C ASP A 525 -27.39 -16.59 28.42
N GLU A 526 -28.15 -16.84 29.50
CA GLU A 526 -28.85 -18.11 29.77
C GLU A 526 -29.84 -18.55 28.67
N ASP A 527 -30.27 -17.62 27.80
CA ASP A 527 -31.17 -17.83 26.65
C ASP A 527 -30.43 -17.63 25.29
N SER A 528 -29.12 -17.92 25.22
CA SER A 528 -28.33 -17.75 23.99
C SER A 528 -28.84 -18.67 22.85
N SER A 529 -29.12 -18.08 21.69
CA SER A 529 -29.40 -18.84 20.46
C SER A 529 -28.12 -19.44 19.88
N GLU A 530 -28.21 -20.49 19.04
CA GLU A 530 -27.05 -21.05 18.32
C GLU A 530 -26.27 -19.98 17.54
N VAL A 531 -26.95 -18.96 17.04
CA VAL A 531 -26.38 -17.80 16.33
C VAL A 531 -25.54 -16.93 17.28
N SER A 532 -25.99 -16.75 18.52
CA SER A 532 -25.28 -15.98 19.55
C SER A 532 -23.99 -16.69 20.02
N GLU A 533 -24.02 -18.01 20.13
CA GLU A 533 -22.83 -18.83 20.46
C GLU A 533 -21.80 -18.86 19.31
N ALA A 534 -22.25 -18.81 18.05
CA ALA A 534 -21.36 -18.69 16.90
C ALA A 534 -20.61 -17.34 16.91
N LEU A 535 -21.36 -16.25 17.06
CA LEU A 535 -20.82 -14.89 17.12
C LEU A 535 -19.85 -14.70 18.29
N ALA A 536 -20.14 -15.29 19.45
CA ALA A 536 -19.23 -15.27 20.59
C ALA A 536 -17.90 -15.96 20.30
N ARG A 537 -17.92 -17.12 19.63
CA ARG A 537 -16.70 -17.85 19.25
C ARG A 537 -15.86 -17.03 18.27
N GLU A 538 -16.49 -16.43 17.26
CA GLU A 538 -15.82 -15.60 16.26
C GLU A 538 -15.13 -14.38 16.88
N ARG A 539 -15.79 -13.68 17.81
CA ARG A 539 -15.19 -12.54 18.51
C ARG A 539 -14.02 -12.94 19.42
N ILE A 540 -14.13 -14.09 20.09
CA ILE A 540 -13.03 -14.64 20.88
C ILE A 540 -11.85 -15.03 19.96
N ASP A 541 -12.13 -15.60 18.79
CA ASP A 541 -11.12 -15.89 17.77
C ASP A 541 -10.40 -14.63 17.28
N ALA A 542 -11.14 -13.55 17.03
CA ALA A 542 -10.58 -12.26 16.64
C ALA A 542 -9.64 -11.69 17.70
N LEU A 543 -10.05 -11.71 18.98
CA LEU A 543 -9.20 -11.30 20.11
C LEU A 543 -7.94 -12.18 20.23
N ILE A 544 -8.06 -13.49 20.03
CA ILE A 544 -6.93 -14.42 20.06
C ILE A 544 -5.94 -14.12 18.94
N ARG A 545 -6.41 -13.85 17.71
CA ARG A 545 -5.55 -13.47 16.58
C ARG A 545 -4.78 -12.18 16.89
N PHE A 546 -5.46 -11.17 17.43
CA PHE A 546 -4.82 -9.94 17.85
C PHE A 546 -3.77 -10.17 18.95
N LEU A 547 -4.10 -10.95 19.98
CA LEU A 547 -3.16 -11.30 21.05
C LEU A 547 -1.95 -12.10 20.54
N LYS A 548 -2.12 -12.97 19.54
CA LYS A 548 -1.00 -13.66 18.86
C LYS A 548 -0.08 -12.67 18.15
N ALA A 549 -0.63 -11.67 17.47
CA ALA A 549 0.15 -10.63 16.79
C ALA A 549 0.91 -9.72 17.77
N LEU A 550 0.37 -9.52 18.98
CA LEU A 550 1.01 -8.75 20.05
C LEU A 550 2.24 -9.44 20.67
N GLN A 551 2.52 -10.71 20.35
CA GLN A 551 3.61 -11.43 21.02
C GLN A 551 4.98 -10.86 20.64
N ARG A 552 5.80 -10.59 21.64
CA ARG A 552 7.21 -10.21 21.53
C ARG A 552 8.08 -11.44 21.62
N GLU A 553 9.17 -11.45 20.85
CA GLU A 553 10.18 -12.49 20.96
C GLU A 553 10.85 -12.47 22.35
N PRO A 554 11.30 -13.62 22.85
CA PRO A 554 12.19 -13.65 24.00
C PRO A 554 13.49 -12.94 23.61
N ARG A 555 13.78 -11.78 24.24
CA ARG A 555 15.09 -11.12 24.14
C ARG A 555 16.22 -11.96 24.72
#